data_AF-A0A529MD47-F1
#
_entry.id   AF-A0A529MD47-F1
#
_cell.length_a   1.000
_cell.length_b   1.000
_cell.length_c   1.000
_cell.angle_alpha   90.00
_cell.angle_beta   90.00
_cell.angle_gamma   90.00
#
_symmetry.space_group_name_H-M   'P 1'
#
loop_
_entity.id
_entity.type
_entity.pdbx_description
1 polymer ?
#
loop_
_entity_poly.entity_id
_entity_poly.type
_entity_poly.pdbx_seq_one_letter_code
_entity_poly.pdbx_strand_id
1 'polypeptide(L)' 'FEIATGEEATIGALEKMSKSKKNTVSPEEITDGYGADTARWFMLSDSPPERDVEWTDDGAAGAHRFVQR' A
#
# COMPACT_ATOMS: atom_id res chain seq x y z
N PHE A 1 10.15 -17.42 2.14
CA PHE A 1 10.94 -18.41 1.39
C PHE A 1 10.66 -18.24 -0.09
N GLU A 2 11.70 -18.30 -0.93
CA GLU A 2 11.55 -18.34 -2.38
C GLU A 2 10.84 -19.63 -2.79
N ILE A 3 9.72 -19.53 -3.50
CA ILE A 3 8.85 -20.67 -3.82
C ILE A 3 9.57 -21.72 -4.69
N ALA A 4 10.50 -21.29 -5.54
CA ALA A 4 11.21 -22.17 -6.47
C ALA A 4 12.40 -22.91 -5.84
N THR A 5 13.11 -22.27 -4.92
CA THR A 5 14.37 -22.77 -4.33
C THR A 5 14.20 -23.28 -2.90
N GLY A 6 13.14 -22.84 -2.20
CA GLY A 6 12.93 -23.13 -0.78
C GLY A 6 13.83 -22.32 0.15
N GLU A 7 14.69 -21.44 -0.39
CA GLU A 7 15.62 -20.62 0.38
C GLU A 7 14.90 -19.48 1.10
N GLU A 8 15.51 -18.94 2.15
CA GLU A 8 14.95 -17.81 2.89
C GLU A 8 14.87 -16.58 1.97
N ALA A 9 13.69 -15.95 1.93
CA ALA A 9 13.49 -14.78 1.07
C ALA A 9 13.88 -13.53 1.85
N THR A 10 14.76 -12.71 1.29
CA THR A 10 15.11 -11.41 1.86
C THR A 10 14.21 -10.32 1.30
N ILE A 11 13.68 -9.45 2.17
CA ILE A 11 12.93 -8.27 1.72
C ILE A 11 13.91 -7.27 1.10
N GLY A 12 13.70 -6.97 -0.18
CA GLY A 12 14.49 -5.99 -0.92
C GLY A 12 14.11 -4.55 -0.60
N ALA A 13 14.77 -3.60 -1.26
CA ALA A 13 14.39 -2.19 -1.18
C ALA A 13 12.97 -1.98 -1.74
N LEU A 14 12.32 -0.90 -1.31
CA LEU A 14 11.06 -0.46 -1.86
C LEU A 14 11.22 -0.06 -3.33
N GLU A 15 10.27 -0.47 -4.15
CA GLU A 15 10.29 -0.21 -5.58
C GLU A 15 8.92 0.21 -6.08
N LYS A 16 8.90 0.98 -7.18
CA LYS A 16 7.67 1.39 -7.87
C LYS A 16 6.73 0.20 -8.13
N MET A 17 5.44 0.38 -7.82
CA MET A 17 4.41 -0.62 -8.08
C MET A 17 4.30 -0.93 -9.57
N SER A 18 4.40 -2.22 -9.93
CA SER A 18 4.13 -2.69 -11.29
C SER A 18 3.71 -4.17 -11.31
N LYS A 19 2.98 -4.56 -12.37
CA LYS A 19 2.61 -5.98 -12.60
C LYS A 19 3.83 -6.87 -12.79
N SER A 20 4.88 -6.38 -13.46
CA SER A 20 6.12 -7.15 -13.68
C SER A 20 6.85 -7.47 -12.37
N LYS A 21 6.73 -6.58 -11.37
CA LYS A 21 7.36 -6.73 -10.05
C LYS A 21 6.48 -7.43 -9.03
N LYS A 22 5.22 -7.71 -9.37
CA LYS A 22 4.25 -8.41 -8.50
C LYS A 22 4.06 -7.74 -7.13
N ASN A 23 4.24 -6.42 -7.07
CA ASN A 23 4.10 -5.59 -5.87
C ASN A 23 2.93 -4.59 -5.98
N THR A 24 1.99 -4.84 -6.90
CA THR A 24 0.80 -4.00 -7.04
C THR A 24 -0.21 -4.39 -5.97
N VAL A 25 -0.67 -3.43 -5.18
CA VAL A 25 -1.80 -3.60 -4.25
C VAL A 25 -3.11 -3.38 -5.01
N SER A 26 -4.09 -4.27 -4.85
CA SER A 26 -5.37 -4.13 -5.54
C SER A 26 -6.21 -3.01 -4.91
N PRO A 27 -6.77 -2.08 -5.69
CA PRO A 27 -7.73 -1.10 -5.17
C PRO A 27 -8.99 -1.73 -4.56
N GLU A 28 -9.40 -2.90 -5.04
CA GLU A 28 -10.56 -3.64 -4.52
C GLU A 28 -10.26 -4.14 -3.10
N GLU A 29 -9.08 -4.73 -2.86
CA GLU A 29 -8.64 -5.18 -1.53
C GLU A 29 -8.61 -4.03 -0.52
N ILE A 30 -8.12 -2.85 -0.95
CA ILE A 30 -8.11 -1.65 -0.10
C ILE A 30 -9.55 -1.21 0.22
N THR A 31 -10.42 -1.19 -0.78
CA THR A 31 -11.82 -0.74 -0.62
C THR A 31 -12.60 -1.69 0.28
N ASP A 32 -12.42 -3.00 0.13
CA ASP A 32 -13.08 -4.01 0.95
C ASP A 32 -12.60 -3.99 2.41
N GLY A 33 -11.31 -3.69 2.63
CA GLY A 33 -10.73 -3.62 3.97
C GLY A 33 -10.99 -2.30 4.71
N TYR A 34 -10.86 -1.17 4.03
CA TYR A 34 -10.83 0.16 4.66
C TYR A 34 -11.86 1.16 4.11
N GLY A 35 -12.57 0.81 3.03
CA GLY A 35 -13.47 1.73 2.32
C GLY A 35 -12.74 2.69 1.39
N ALA A 36 -13.46 3.16 0.36
CA ALA A 36 -12.90 4.01 -0.69
C ALA A 36 -12.39 5.36 -0.17
N ASP A 37 -13.05 5.95 0.83
CA ASP A 37 -12.66 7.26 1.37
C ASP A 37 -11.37 7.20 2.16
N THR A 38 -11.06 6.09 2.83
CA THR A 38 -9.76 5.88 3.47
C THR A 38 -8.63 5.91 2.44
N ALA A 39 -8.79 5.21 1.32
CA ALA A 39 -7.78 5.18 0.26
C ALA A 39 -7.54 6.59 -0.31
N ARG A 40 -8.62 7.33 -0.58
CA ARG A 40 -8.55 8.71 -1.07
C ARG A 40 -7.88 9.62 -0.05
N TRP A 41 -8.24 9.51 1.22
CA TRP A 41 -7.65 10.33 2.27
C TRP A 41 -6.17 10.02 2.48
N PHE A 42 -5.79 8.75 2.50
CA PHE A 42 -4.40 8.32 2.57
C PHE A 42 -3.56 8.99 1.47
N MET A 43 -4.02 8.91 0.21
CA MET A 43 -3.32 9.50 -0.93
C MET A 43 -3.20 11.03 -0.89
N LEU A 44 -4.17 11.72 -0.27
CA LEU A 44 -4.29 13.19 -0.35
C LEU A 44 -3.88 13.92 0.94
N SER A 45 -3.71 13.20 2.04
CA SER A 45 -3.55 13.81 3.37
C SER A 45 -2.19 14.47 3.61
N ASP A 46 -1.10 13.90 3.08
CA ASP A 46 0.24 14.32 3.53
C ASP A 46 1.35 14.16 2.48
N SER A 47 1.03 14.30 1.19
CA SER A 47 2.07 14.36 0.16
C SER A 47 1.66 15.28 -0.99
N PRO A 48 2.50 16.29 -1.32
CA PRO A 48 2.35 17.02 -2.57
C PRO A 48 2.26 16.04 -3.74
N PRO A 49 1.39 16.29 -4.74
CA PRO A 49 1.12 15.35 -5.82
C PRO A 49 2.35 14.99 -6.66
N GLU A 50 3.42 15.79 -6.58
CA GLU A 50 4.69 15.55 -7.25
C GLU A 50 5.62 14.56 -6.53
N ARG A 51 5.30 14.17 -5.27
CA ARG A 51 6.11 13.23 -4.48
C ARG A 51 5.54 11.83 -4.57
N ASP A 52 6.45 10.86 -4.62
CA ASP A 52 6.08 9.45 -4.49
C ASP A 52 5.51 9.18 -3.10
N VAL A 53 4.39 8.46 -3.05
CA VAL A 53 3.76 7.99 -1.81
C VAL A 53 3.94 6.48 -1.72
N GLU A 54 4.47 6.03 -0.59
CA GLU A 54 4.50 4.63 -0.25
C GLU A 54 3.20 4.22 0.43
N TRP A 55 2.54 3.19 -0.10
CA TRP A 55 1.41 2.58 0.59
C TRP A 55 1.91 1.74 1.77
N THR A 56 1.42 2.02 2.98
CA THR A 56 1.73 1.25 4.19
C THR A 56 0.45 0.94 4.98
N ASP A 57 0.38 -0.24 5.58
CA ASP A 57 -0.81 -0.66 6.34
C ASP A 57 -1.04 0.23 7.58
N ASP A 58 0.04 0.64 8.26
CA ASP A 58 -0.05 1.54 9.42
C ASP A 58 -0.61 2.91 9.03
N GLY A 59 -0.18 3.45 7.88
CA GLY A 59 -0.67 4.71 7.37
C GLY A 59 -2.13 4.62 6.91
N ALA A 60 -2.51 3.54 6.22
CA ALA A 60 -3.89 3.26 5.84
C ALA A 60 -4.81 3.13 7.08
N ALA A 61 -4.37 2.42 8.12
CA ALA A 61 -5.10 2.30 9.38
C ALA A 61 -5.23 3.66 10.09
N GLY A 62 -4.23 4.53 10.00
CA GLY A 62 -4.29 5.91 10.46
C GLY A 62 -5.37 6.73 9.76
N ALA A 63 -5.37 6.70 8.43
CA ALA A 63 -6.39 7.37 7.61
C ALA A 63 -7.80 6.83 7.91
N HIS A 64 -7.94 5.50 8.07
CA HIS A 64 -9.23 4.88 8.40
C HIS A 64 -9.79 5.39 9.73
N ARG A 65 -8.96 5.43 10.78
CA ARG A 65 -9.37 5.97 12.09
C ARG A 65 -9.80 7.44 12.02
N PHE A 66 -9.21 8.22 11.12
CA PHE A 66 -9.59 9.61 10.92
C PHE A 66 -10.94 9.73 10.20
N VAL A 67 -11.15 8.97 9.12
CA VAL A 67 -12.41 8.96 8.36
C VAL A 67 -13.61 8.49 9.20
N GLN A 68 -13.38 7.59 10.16
CA GLN A 68 -14.42 7.03 11.04
C GLN A 68 -14.74 7.89 12.28
N ARG A 69 -14.15 9.07 12.44
CA ARG A 69 -14.47 10.02 13.54
C ARG A 69 -15.61 10.96 13.16
#